data_AF-A0AAW9VEA6-F1
#
_entry.id   AF-A0AAW9VEA6-F1
#
_cell.length_a   1.000
_cell.length_b   1.000
_cell.length_c   1.000
_cell.angle_alpha   90.00
_cell.angle_beta   90.00
_cell.angle_gamma   90.00
#
_symmetry.space_group_name_H-M   'P 1'
#
loop_
_entity.id
_entity.type
_entity.pdbx_description
1 polymer ?
#
loop_
_entity_poly.entity_id
_entity_poly.type
_entity_poly.pdbx_seq_one_letter_code
_entity_poly.pdbx_strand_id
1 'polypeptide(L)'
;MKKYLAFIFLIFSLQAQSIEPKDNNQSIFKLIVHEYMRVTMEEYKNPLSKETREKYNYELSLAYANFLKNWFELNGSNNTRTKDIKFHEAVVIHENGHKASGIPYDAWFFADIYDVLNEADRNKLWNEVLDLMSGNQGKQEAKVFINLWLKMKSEAKSENAKNCEKSQRWLNRMRKIPLVIEIEKTLKKVDEGFYYKK
;
A
#
# COMPACT_ATOMS: atom_id res chain seq x y z
N MET A 1 15.56 -8.32 -17.42
CA MET A 1 14.48 -9.26 -17.03
C MET A 1 14.45 -9.46 -15.50
N LYS A 2 14.23 -8.41 -14.70
CA LYS A 2 14.17 -8.52 -13.21
C LYS A 2 12.91 -7.92 -12.58
N LYS A 3 12.06 -7.22 -13.35
CA LYS A 3 10.91 -6.46 -12.83
C LYS A 3 9.56 -7.18 -12.95
N TYR A 4 9.43 -8.15 -13.87
CA TYR A 4 8.19 -8.85 -14.20
C TYR A 4 7.57 -9.70 -13.08
N LEU A 5 8.27 -9.93 -11.97
CA LEU A 5 7.80 -10.74 -10.84
C LEU A 5 7.25 -9.92 -9.66
N ALA A 6 7.48 -8.59 -9.62
CA ALA A 6 7.18 -7.78 -8.43
C ALA A 6 5.66 -7.68 -8.13
N PHE A 7 4.82 -7.62 -9.15
CA PHE A 7 3.36 -7.50 -8.95
C PHE A 7 2.69 -8.84 -8.62
N ILE A 8 3.20 -9.95 -9.17
CA ILE A 8 2.82 -11.29 -8.72
C ILE A 8 3.22 -11.44 -7.24
N PHE A 9 4.40 -10.94 -6.83
CA PHE A 9 4.75 -10.89 -5.41
C PHE A 9 3.80 -10.04 -4.55
N LEU A 10 3.13 -9.01 -5.05
CA LEU A 10 2.12 -8.24 -4.28
C LEU A 10 0.86 -9.06 -3.99
N ILE A 11 0.44 -9.89 -4.94
CA ILE A 11 -0.73 -10.78 -4.79
C ILE A 11 -0.37 -12.02 -3.97
N PHE A 12 0.83 -12.58 -4.17
CA PHE A 12 1.27 -13.84 -3.57
C PHE A 12 2.04 -13.68 -2.24
N SER A 13 2.58 -12.49 -1.91
CA SER A 13 3.15 -12.25 -0.56
C SER A 13 2.09 -12.19 0.54
N LEU A 14 0.81 -12.08 0.18
CA LEU A 14 -0.33 -12.30 1.08
C LEU A 14 -0.67 -13.78 1.29
N GLN A 15 -0.09 -14.69 0.50
CA GLN A 15 -0.30 -16.15 0.60
C GLN A 15 0.72 -16.85 1.51
N ALA A 16 1.84 -16.20 1.85
CA ALA A 16 2.79 -16.75 2.81
C ALA A 16 2.29 -16.48 4.24
N GLN A 17 1.58 -17.48 4.77
CA GLN A 17 1.69 -18.05 6.13
C GLN A 17 1.77 -17.07 7.32
N SER A 18 0.98 -17.36 8.36
CA SER A 18 1.21 -16.99 9.76
C SER A 18 2.47 -16.15 9.98
N ILE A 19 2.32 -14.82 10.09
CA ILE A 19 3.43 -13.91 10.37
C ILE A 19 3.92 -14.22 11.78
N GLU A 20 4.81 -15.20 11.91
CA GLU A 20 5.61 -15.35 13.11
C GLU A 20 6.69 -14.25 13.12
N PRO A 21 6.96 -13.61 14.27
CA PRO A 21 7.73 -12.36 14.33
C PRO A 21 9.25 -12.53 14.17
N LYS A 22 9.74 -13.64 13.62
CA LYS A 22 11.14 -14.06 13.79
C LYS A 22 12.09 -13.82 12.61
N ASP A 23 11.64 -13.30 11.47
CA ASP A 23 12.55 -12.98 10.36
C ASP A 23 12.91 -11.49 10.32
N ASN A 24 14.14 -11.17 10.75
CA ASN A 24 14.73 -9.83 10.78
C ASN A 24 14.93 -9.17 9.39
N ASN A 25 14.45 -9.80 8.31
CA ASN A 25 14.49 -9.31 6.93
C ASN A 25 13.10 -8.92 6.37
N GLN A 26 12.08 -8.81 7.23
CA GLN A 26 10.75 -8.39 6.78
C GLN A 26 10.71 -6.92 6.36
N SER A 27 10.16 -6.67 5.16
CA SER A 27 9.95 -5.33 4.60
C SER A 27 8.99 -4.52 5.47
N ILE A 28 9.38 -3.28 5.83
CA ILE A 28 8.56 -2.35 6.62
C ILE A 28 7.24 -2.06 5.89
N PHE A 29 7.29 -1.91 4.57
CA PHE A 29 6.11 -1.67 3.75
C PHE A 29 5.12 -2.83 3.81
N LYS A 30 5.60 -4.09 3.76
CA LYS A 30 4.71 -5.26 3.86
C LYS A 30 3.99 -5.31 5.20
N LEU A 31 4.71 -5.07 6.30
CA LEU A 31 4.14 -5.02 7.64
C LEU A 31 3.10 -3.91 7.78
N ILE A 32 3.44 -2.70 7.32
CA ILE A 32 2.53 -1.55 7.41
C ILE A 32 1.27 -1.75 6.58
N VAL A 33 1.39 -2.24 5.34
CA VAL A 33 0.22 -2.50 4.47
C VAL A 33 -0.71 -3.53 5.09
N HIS A 34 -0.15 -4.59 5.69
CA HIS A 34 -0.94 -5.62 6.38
C HIS A 34 -1.67 -5.05 7.60
N GLU A 35 -0.94 -4.33 8.46
CA GLU A 35 -1.49 -3.74 9.68
C GLU A 35 -2.52 -2.65 9.39
N TYR A 36 -2.35 -1.88 8.31
CA TYR A 36 -3.32 -0.88 7.87
C TYR A 36 -4.68 -1.51 7.55
N MET A 37 -4.68 -2.65 6.84
CA MET A 37 -5.90 -3.38 6.54
C MET A 37 -6.56 -3.91 7.81
N ARG A 38 -5.78 -4.48 8.75
CA ARG A 38 -6.28 -4.96 10.06
C ARG A 38 -6.97 -3.83 10.84
N VAL A 39 -6.27 -2.70 11.02
CA VAL A 39 -6.78 -1.53 11.73
C VAL A 39 -8.04 -0.98 11.08
N THR A 40 -8.09 -0.93 9.75
CA THR A 40 -9.27 -0.46 9.02
C THR A 40 -10.46 -1.37 9.29
N MET A 41 -10.26 -2.68 9.23
CA MET A 41 -11.34 -3.65 9.46
C MET A 41 -11.87 -3.63 10.91
N GLU A 42 -11.01 -3.35 11.88
CA GLU A 42 -11.42 -3.10 13.28
C GLU A 42 -12.30 -1.85 13.41
N GLU A 43 -12.00 -0.78 12.67
CA GLU A 43 -12.81 0.44 12.61
C GLU A 43 -14.23 0.15 12.07
N TYR A 44 -14.33 -0.76 11.10
CA TYR A 44 -15.60 -1.27 10.57
C TYR A 44 -16.31 -2.29 11.47
N LYS A 45 -15.78 -2.58 12.66
CA LYS A 45 -16.29 -3.62 13.59
C LYS A 45 -16.40 -4.99 12.92
N ASN A 46 -15.54 -5.26 11.94
CA ASN A 46 -15.50 -6.51 11.21
C ASN A 46 -14.05 -7.04 11.12
N PRO A 47 -13.45 -7.50 12.23
CA PRO A 47 -12.05 -7.93 12.25
C PRO A 47 -11.76 -9.02 11.20
N LEU A 48 -10.58 -8.97 10.58
CA LEU A 48 -10.18 -9.94 9.55
C LEU A 48 -10.05 -11.36 10.12
N SER A 49 -11.05 -12.20 9.84
CA SER A 49 -10.94 -13.64 10.04
C SER A 49 -10.00 -14.26 8.98
N LYS A 50 -9.51 -15.48 9.27
CA LYS A 50 -8.71 -16.26 8.30
C LYS A 50 -9.49 -16.48 7.00
N GLU A 51 -10.75 -16.88 7.11
CA GLU A 51 -11.65 -17.09 5.96
C GLU A 51 -11.83 -15.82 5.13
N THR A 52 -12.07 -14.67 5.78
CA THR A 52 -12.22 -13.38 5.09
C THR A 52 -10.95 -13.00 4.33
N ARG A 53 -9.77 -13.27 4.92
CA ARG A 53 -8.47 -13.02 4.29
C ARG A 53 -8.23 -13.94 3.09
N GLU A 54 -8.55 -15.22 3.22
CA GLU A 54 -8.42 -16.21 2.13
C GLU A 54 -9.34 -15.84 0.97
N LYS A 55 -10.60 -15.48 1.25
CA LYS A 55 -11.54 -14.97 0.25
C LYS A 55 -10.99 -13.72 -0.43
N TYR A 56 -10.51 -12.74 0.33
CA TYR A 56 -9.92 -11.53 -0.24
C TYR A 56 -8.74 -11.82 -1.18
N ASN A 57 -7.82 -12.70 -0.76
CA ASN A 57 -6.68 -13.08 -1.59
C ASN A 57 -7.12 -13.78 -2.89
N TYR A 58 -8.12 -14.66 -2.82
CA TYR A 58 -8.71 -15.30 -3.99
C TYR A 58 -9.34 -14.27 -4.94
N GLU A 59 -10.21 -13.40 -4.43
CA GLU A 59 -10.92 -12.41 -5.24
C GLU A 59 -9.98 -11.37 -5.85
N LEU A 60 -8.94 -10.95 -5.12
CA LEU A 60 -7.91 -10.05 -5.66
C LEU A 60 -7.11 -10.72 -6.79
N SER A 61 -6.77 -12.00 -6.62
CA SER A 61 -6.07 -12.78 -7.66
C SER A 61 -6.94 -12.94 -8.91
N LEU A 62 -8.24 -13.21 -8.72
CA LEU A 62 -9.19 -13.31 -9.81
C LEU A 62 -9.40 -11.97 -10.53
N ALA A 63 -9.52 -10.87 -9.78
CA ALA A 63 -9.60 -9.52 -10.33
C ALA A 63 -8.36 -9.18 -11.19
N TYR A 64 -7.17 -9.56 -10.74
CA TYR A 64 -5.95 -9.41 -11.51
C TYR A 64 -5.94 -10.27 -12.79
N ALA A 65 -6.34 -11.54 -12.69
CA ALA A 65 -6.40 -12.43 -13.86
C ALA A 65 -7.39 -11.90 -14.91
N ASN A 66 -8.56 -11.42 -14.48
CA ASN A 66 -9.56 -10.81 -15.35
C ASN A 66 -9.04 -9.53 -16.00
N PHE A 67 -8.32 -8.69 -15.24
CA PHE A 67 -7.66 -7.52 -15.79
C PHE A 67 -6.67 -7.88 -16.91
N LEU A 68 -5.81 -8.87 -16.67
CA LEU A 68 -4.84 -9.33 -17.68
C LEU A 68 -5.55 -9.92 -18.91
N LYS A 69 -6.57 -10.75 -18.72
CA LYS A 69 -7.38 -11.32 -19.80
C LYS A 69 -7.94 -10.21 -20.69
N ASN A 70 -8.61 -9.22 -20.10
CA ASN A 70 -9.17 -8.09 -20.84
C ASN A 70 -8.09 -7.30 -21.58
N TRP A 71 -6.92 -7.11 -20.96
CA TRP A 71 -5.80 -6.44 -21.62
C TRP A 71 -5.34 -7.19 -22.87
N PHE A 72 -5.20 -8.53 -22.81
CA PHE A 72 -4.80 -9.34 -23.95
C PHE A 72 -5.88 -9.38 -25.04
N GLU A 73 -7.17 -9.40 -24.67
CA GLU A 73 -8.28 -9.35 -25.63
C GLU A 73 -8.29 -8.02 -26.39
N LEU A 74 -8.01 -6.89 -25.73
CA LEU A 74 -8.00 -5.56 -26.33
C LEU A 74 -6.74 -5.26 -27.14
N ASN A 75 -5.59 -5.82 -26.75
CA ASN A 75 -4.29 -5.53 -27.38
C ASN A 75 -3.84 -6.66 -28.32
N GLY A 76 -4.56 -7.77 -28.41
CA GLY A 76 -4.17 -8.94 -29.18
C GLY A 76 -3.22 -9.86 -28.43
N SER A 77 -3.46 -11.18 -28.53
CA SER A 77 -2.71 -12.23 -27.81
C SER A 77 -1.22 -12.30 -28.15
N ASN A 78 -0.79 -11.74 -29.28
CA ASN A 78 0.60 -11.71 -29.71
C ASN A 78 1.39 -10.53 -29.12
N ASN A 79 0.73 -9.57 -28.45
CA ASN A 79 1.40 -8.46 -27.82
C ASN A 79 1.85 -8.84 -26.40
N THR A 80 3.15 -8.77 -26.17
CA THR A 80 3.72 -9.01 -24.83
C THR A 80 3.61 -7.74 -24.00
N ARG A 81 3.00 -7.86 -22.82
CA ARG A 81 3.02 -6.76 -21.84
C ARG A 81 4.43 -6.61 -21.27
N THR A 82 5.12 -5.52 -21.63
CA THR A 82 6.50 -5.24 -21.19
C THR A 82 6.59 -4.29 -20.00
N LYS A 83 5.45 -3.69 -19.59
CA LYS A 83 5.37 -2.73 -18.49
C LYS A 83 4.63 -3.33 -17.30
N ASP A 84 5.11 -3.01 -16.11
CA ASP A 84 4.44 -3.35 -14.86
C ASP A 84 3.02 -2.74 -14.79
N ILE A 85 2.22 -3.19 -13.82
CA ILE A 85 0.91 -2.60 -13.53
C ILE A 85 1.11 -1.15 -13.10
N LYS A 86 0.45 -0.20 -13.76
CA LYS A 86 0.42 1.21 -13.38
C LYS A 86 -0.51 1.41 -12.18
N PHE A 87 -0.35 2.51 -11.45
CA PHE A 87 -1.15 2.75 -10.25
C PHE A 87 -2.66 2.76 -10.53
N HIS A 88 -3.13 3.39 -11.61
CA HIS A 88 -4.55 3.36 -11.97
C HIS A 88 -5.08 1.96 -12.34
N GLU A 89 -4.23 1.10 -12.91
CA GLU A 89 -4.60 -0.30 -13.17
C GLU A 89 -4.70 -1.08 -11.85
N ALA A 90 -3.78 -0.82 -10.90
CA ALA A 90 -3.85 -1.39 -9.56
C ALA A 90 -5.12 -0.96 -8.81
N VAL A 91 -5.55 0.30 -8.96
CA VAL A 91 -6.83 0.80 -8.42
C VAL A 91 -7.99 -0.06 -8.92
N VAL A 92 -8.11 -0.25 -10.24
CA VAL A 92 -9.20 -1.06 -10.84
C VAL A 92 -9.19 -2.50 -10.32
N ILE A 93 -8.00 -3.11 -10.20
CA ILE A 93 -7.86 -4.47 -9.66
C ILE A 93 -8.32 -4.53 -8.20
N HIS A 94 -7.86 -3.58 -7.37
CA HIS A 94 -8.22 -3.55 -5.95
C HIS A 94 -9.69 -3.19 -5.73
N GLU A 95 -10.28 -2.26 -6.48
CA GLU A 95 -11.72 -1.96 -6.38
C GLU A 95 -12.57 -3.21 -6.62
N ASN A 96 -12.23 -3.99 -7.65
CA ASN A 96 -12.92 -5.23 -7.97
C ASN A 96 -12.71 -6.32 -6.90
N GLY A 97 -11.48 -6.55 -6.45
CA GLY A 97 -11.16 -7.56 -5.44
C GLY A 97 -11.75 -7.25 -4.06
N HIS A 98 -11.72 -5.98 -3.65
CA HIS A 98 -12.35 -5.52 -2.40
C HIS A 98 -13.87 -5.68 -2.47
N LYS A 99 -14.50 -5.23 -3.56
CA LYS A 99 -15.95 -5.38 -3.77
C LYS A 99 -16.40 -6.84 -3.72
N ALA A 100 -15.71 -7.74 -4.42
CA ALA A 100 -16.08 -9.15 -4.47
C ALA A 100 -15.84 -9.89 -3.14
N SER A 101 -14.80 -9.50 -2.40
CA SER A 101 -14.52 -10.08 -1.08
C SER A 101 -15.46 -9.58 0.02
N GLY A 102 -16.10 -8.42 -0.18
CA GLY A 102 -16.92 -7.75 0.83
C GLY A 102 -16.11 -6.91 1.81
N ILE A 103 -14.84 -6.63 1.47
CA ILE A 103 -13.95 -5.76 2.24
C ILE A 103 -14.06 -4.34 1.68
N PRO A 104 -14.22 -3.31 2.53
CA PRO A 104 -14.29 -1.95 2.05
C PRO A 104 -12.98 -1.55 1.35
N TYR A 105 -13.10 -0.78 0.27
CA TYR A 105 -11.96 -0.45 -0.60
C TYR A 105 -10.89 0.40 0.12
N ASP A 106 -11.30 1.24 1.06
CA ASP A 106 -10.40 2.07 1.86
C ASP A 106 -9.59 1.28 2.91
N ALA A 107 -9.82 -0.03 3.04
CA ALA A 107 -8.92 -0.96 3.72
C ALA A 107 -7.65 -1.25 2.90
N TRP A 108 -7.65 -0.94 1.60
CA TRP A 108 -6.43 -0.93 0.81
C TRP A 108 -5.56 0.27 1.19
N PHE A 109 -4.31 0.01 1.58
CA PHE A 109 -3.35 1.03 2.01
C PHE A 109 -3.23 2.22 1.04
N PHE A 110 -3.32 1.97 -0.27
CA PHE A 110 -3.14 2.99 -1.30
C PHE A 110 -4.41 3.70 -1.75
N ALA A 111 -5.59 3.32 -1.24
CA ALA A 111 -6.87 3.91 -1.66
C ALA A 111 -6.92 5.42 -1.43
N ASP A 112 -6.72 5.87 -0.19
CA ASP A 112 -6.72 7.30 0.15
C ASP A 112 -5.55 8.05 -0.51
N ILE A 113 -4.40 7.38 -0.65
CA ILE A 113 -3.20 7.95 -1.28
C ILE A 113 -3.45 8.26 -2.76
N TYR A 114 -4.12 7.34 -3.48
CA TYR A 114 -4.44 7.52 -4.88
C TYR A 114 -5.37 8.71 -5.11
N ASP A 115 -6.28 9.00 -4.20
CA ASP A 115 -7.17 10.15 -4.32
C ASP A 115 -6.50 11.48 -3.98
N VAL A 116 -5.60 11.46 -3.00
CA VAL A 116 -4.96 12.68 -2.45
C VAL A 116 -3.85 13.19 -3.36
N LEU A 117 -3.01 12.30 -3.88
CA LEU A 117 -1.83 12.68 -4.65
C LEU A 117 -2.18 13.06 -6.10
N ASN A 118 -1.46 14.04 -6.65
CA ASN A 118 -1.53 14.34 -8.09
C ASN A 118 -0.92 13.19 -8.92
N GLU A 119 -1.19 13.16 -10.22
CA GLU A 119 -0.77 12.06 -11.09
C GLU A 119 0.75 11.83 -11.10
N ALA A 120 1.55 12.90 -11.11
CA ALA A 120 3.01 12.77 -11.11
C ALA A 120 3.53 12.14 -9.81
N ASP A 121 3.05 12.62 -8.65
CA ASP A 121 3.40 12.10 -7.34
C ASP A 121 2.94 10.64 -7.18
N ARG A 122 1.74 10.31 -7.68
CA ARG A 122 1.21 8.93 -7.70
C ARG A 122 2.11 7.99 -8.47
N ASN A 123 2.43 8.34 -9.72
CA ASN A 123 3.25 7.48 -10.58
C ASN A 123 4.66 7.32 -10.01
N LYS A 124 5.23 8.38 -9.44
CA LYS A 124 6.53 8.31 -8.76
C LYS A 124 6.49 7.36 -7.56
N LEU A 125 5.55 7.55 -6.63
CA LEU A 125 5.39 6.68 -5.46
C LEU A 125 5.21 5.23 -5.88
N TRP A 126 4.36 4.98 -6.87
CA TRP A 126 4.06 3.63 -7.33
C TRP A 126 5.29 2.93 -7.92
N ASN A 127 6.08 3.63 -8.73
CA ASN A 127 7.34 3.09 -9.25
C ASN A 127 8.34 2.81 -8.12
N GLU A 128 8.46 3.70 -7.14
CA GLU A 128 9.31 3.48 -5.96
C GLU A 128 8.86 2.24 -5.18
N VAL A 129 7.54 2.05 -4.98
CA VAL A 129 6.98 0.86 -4.33
C VAL A 129 7.25 -0.41 -5.14
N LEU A 130 7.06 -0.39 -6.46
CA LEU A 130 7.36 -1.54 -7.33
C LEU A 130 8.84 -1.92 -7.29
N ASP A 131 9.73 -0.92 -7.30
CA ASP A 131 11.17 -1.14 -7.21
C ASP A 131 11.54 -1.79 -5.87
N LEU A 132 10.98 -1.32 -4.74
CA LEU A 132 11.17 -1.92 -3.41
C LEU A 132 10.73 -3.39 -3.38
N MET A 133 9.58 -3.70 -3.98
CA MET A 133 9.01 -5.04 -3.99
C MET A 133 9.76 -6.02 -4.91
N SER A 134 10.57 -5.51 -5.86
CA SER A 134 11.43 -6.32 -6.72
C SER A 134 12.72 -6.83 -6.04
N GLY A 135 12.94 -6.42 -4.79
CA GLY A 135 14.04 -6.84 -3.94
C GLY A 135 15.25 -5.91 -4.03
N ASN A 136 15.86 -5.66 -2.86
CA ASN A 136 17.19 -5.08 -2.66
C ASN A 136 17.29 -3.56 -2.40
N GLN A 137 16.67 -3.01 -1.33
CA GLN A 137 17.10 -1.73 -0.70
C GLN A 137 16.36 -1.37 0.61
N GLY A 138 16.72 -1.98 1.76
CA GLY A 138 16.11 -1.63 3.06
C GLY A 138 16.25 -0.15 3.46
N LYS A 139 17.34 0.54 3.06
CA LYS A 139 17.50 1.99 3.27
C LYS A 139 16.54 2.84 2.42
N GLN A 140 15.98 2.31 1.34
CA GLN A 140 15.01 3.04 0.52
C GLN A 140 13.58 2.89 1.02
N GLU A 141 13.23 1.77 1.69
CA GLU A 141 11.88 1.58 2.26
C GLU A 141 11.53 2.69 3.25
N ALA A 142 12.43 2.96 4.20
CA ALA A 142 12.22 4.02 5.18
C ALA A 142 12.07 5.40 4.52
N LYS A 143 12.85 5.68 3.47
CA LYS A 143 12.77 6.95 2.74
C LYS A 143 11.43 7.12 2.02
N VAL A 144 10.97 6.10 1.30
CA VAL A 144 9.69 6.13 0.59
C VAL A 144 8.55 6.30 1.60
N PHE A 145 8.61 5.59 2.73
CA PHE A 145 7.64 5.72 3.82
C PHE A 145 7.60 7.14 4.41
N ILE A 146 8.75 7.69 4.79
CA ILE A 146 8.85 9.04 5.39
C ILE A 146 8.34 10.10 4.41
N ASN A 147 8.70 10.01 3.13
CA ASN A 147 8.22 10.94 2.12
C ASN A 147 6.70 10.91 2.00
N LEU A 148 6.12 9.71 1.92
CA LEU A 148 4.66 9.52 1.90
C LEU A 148 4.02 10.08 3.18
N TRP A 149 4.56 9.75 4.35
CA TRP A 149 4.08 10.23 5.64
C TRP A 149 4.05 11.76 5.72
N LEU A 150 5.13 12.43 5.32
CA LEU A 150 5.22 13.89 5.30
C LEU A 150 4.24 14.50 4.32
N LYS A 151 4.08 13.90 3.13
CA LYS A 151 3.11 14.34 2.13
C LYS A 151 1.68 14.24 2.66
N MET A 152 1.29 13.10 3.24
CA MET A 152 -0.03 12.92 3.85
C MET A 152 -0.26 13.90 5.02
N LYS A 153 0.77 14.18 5.85
CA LYS A 153 0.67 15.23 6.89
C LYS A 153 0.45 16.63 6.34
N SER A 154 1.04 16.95 5.19
CA SER A 154 0.84 18.23 4.51
C SER A 154 -0.59 18.32 3.96
N GLU A 155 -1.06 17.28 3.29
CA GLU A 155 -2.39 17.23 2.68
C GLU A 155 -3.52 17.21 3.73
N ALA A 156 -3.26 16.65 4.92
CA ALA A 156 -4.16 16.73 6.08
C ALA A 156 -4.37 18.15 6.64
N LYS A 157 -3.61 19.13 6.15
CA LYS A 157 -3.76 20.57 6.44
C LYS A 157 -4.13 21.38 5.19
N SER A 158 -4.40 20.71 4.07
CA SER A 158 -4.76 21.39 2.83
C SER A 158 -6.15 22.03 2.92
N GLU A 159 -6.38 23.07 2.13
CA GLU A 159 -7.69 23.73 2.02
C GLU A 159 -8.71 22.85 1.25
N ASN A 160 -8.24 21.86 0.48
CA ASN A 160 -9.11 20.91 -0.17
C ASN A 160 -9.68 19.94 0.87
N ALA A 161 -10.96 20.13 1.22
CA ALA A 161 -11.65 19.34 2.24
C ALA A 161 -11.57 17.82 2.01
N LYS A 162 -11.66 17.37 0.74
CA LYS A 162 -11.57 15.95 0.39
C LYS A 162 -10.16 15.41 0.63
N ASN A 163 -9.12 16.16 0.23
CA ASN A 163 -7.74 15.76 0.51
C ASN A 163 -7.44 15.74 2.00
N CYS A 164 -7.93 16.76 2.71
CA CYS A 164 -7.80 16.89 4.16
C CYS A 164 -8.42 15.68 4.88
N GLU A 165 -9.68 15.35 4.59
CA GLU A 165 -10.40 14.22 5.19
C GLU A 165 -9.69 12.89 4.93
N LYS A 166 -9.37 12.58 3.66
CA LYS A 166 -8.70 11.32 3.29
C LYS A 166 -7.33 11.18 3.93
N SER A 167 -6.57 12.27 3.96
CA SER A 167 -5.25 12.29 4.58
C SER A 167 -5.32 12.11 6.08
N GLN A 168 -6.28 12.75 6.76
CA GLN A 168 -6.49 12.59 8.19
C GLN A 168 -6.93 11.17 8.53
N ARG A 169 -7.87 10.59 7.77
CA ARG A 169 -8.30 9.19 7.95
C ARG A 169 -7.11 8.23 7.82
N TRP A 170 -6.32 8.36 6.76
CA TRP A 170 -5.13 7.54 6.56
C TRP A 170 -4.13 7.68 7.72
N LEU A 171 -3.82 8.92 8.14
CA LEU A 171 -2.91 9.17 9.26
C LEU A 171 -3.44 8.60 10.59
N ASN A 172 -4.74 8.70 10.84
CA ASN A 172 -5.36 8.18 12.06
C ASN A 172 -5.28 6.65 12.13
N ARG A 173 -5.46 5.95 11.00
CA ARG A 173 -5.27 4.50 10.91
C ARG A 173 -3.81 4.12 11.11
N MET A 174 -2.91 4.83 10.45
CA MET A 174 -1.47 4.61 10.57
C MET A 174 -0.94 4.80 12.00
N ARG A 175 -1.44 5.79 12.73
CA ARG A 175 -1.09 6.02 14.15
C ARG A 175 -1.58 4.96 15.12
N LYS A 176 -2.40 4.00 14.68
CA LYS A 176 -2.79 2.82 15.46
C LYS A 176 -1.82 1.64 15.25
N ILE A 177 -0.88 1.75 14.30
CA ILE A 177 0.09 0.69 13.99
C ILE A 177 1.35 0.88 14.86
N PRO A 178 1.74 -0.11 15.70
CA PRO A 178 2.87 0.02 16.62
C PRO A 178 4.19 0.47 15.97
N LEU A 179 4.52 -0.10 14.80
CA LEU A 179 5.73 0.26 14.07
C LEU A 179 5.73 1.74 13.66
N VAL A 180 4.58 2.27 13.24
CA VAL A 180 4.45 3.68 12.83
C VAL A 180 4.57 4.60 14.04
N ILE A 181 4.04 4.20 15.20
CA ILE A 181 4.20 4.94 16.45
C ILE A 181 5.68 5.09 16.79
N GLU A 182 6.47 4.01 16.69
CA GLU A 182 7.92 4.06 16.95
C GLU A 182 8.68 4.90 15.92
N ILE A 183 8.30 4.82 14.64
CA ILE A 183 8.84 5.69 13.58
C ILE A 183 8.52 7.16 13.90
N GLU A 184 7.28 7.51 14.26
CA GLU A 184 6.87 8.89 14.57
C GLU A 184 7.60 9.43 15.80
N LYS A 185 7.79 8.61 16.86
CA LYS A 185 8.61 8.97 18.02
C LYS A 185 10.06 9.26 17.64
N THR A 186 10.64 8.43 16.77
CA THR A 186 12.03 8.59 16.32
C THR A 186 12.20 9.88 15.52
N LEU A 187 11.26 10.17 14.59
CA LEU A 187 11.27 11.41 13.82
C LEU A 187 11.21 12.65 14.71
N LYS A 188 10.33 12.65 15.73
CA LYS A 188 10.22 13.77 16.69
C LYS A 188 11.53 14.02 17.46
N LYS A 189 12.17 12.96 17.96
CA LYS A 189 13.46 13.07 18.67
C LYS A 189 14.57 13.62 17.79
N VAL A 190 14.59 13.24 16.50
CA VAL A 190 15.55 13.77 15.53
C VAL A 190 15.31 15.28 15.35
N ASP A 191 14.07 15.70 15.12
CA ASP A 191 13.72 17.12 14.99
C ASP A 191 14.13 17.92 16.23
N GLU A 192 13.77 17.46 17.43
CA GLU A 192 14.14 18.08 18.71
C GLU A 192 15.66 18.15 18.92
N GLY A 193 16.39 17.08 18.60
CA GLY A 193 17.85 17.03 18.71
C GLY A 193 18.58 18.03 17.80
N PHE A 194 17.96 18.47 16.69
CA PHE A 194 18.45 19.57 15.87
C PHE A 194 18.17 20.95 16.47
N TYR A 195 17.06 21.11 17.21
CA TYR A 195 16.74 22.36 17.89
C TYR A 195 17.63 22.61 19.12
N TYR A 196 18.05 21.56 19.84
CA TYR A 196 18.93 21.68 21.01
C TYR A 196 20.44 21.79 20.67
N LYS A 197 20.81 21.79 19.39
CA LYS A 197 22.19 21.97 18.90
C LYS A 197 22.44 23.29 18.17
N LYS A 198 21.46 24.21 18.17
CA LYS A 198 21.63 25.61 17.75
C LYS A 198 21.75 26.51 18.97
#